data_AF-A0A257TK29-F1
#
_entry.id   AF-A0A257TK29-F1
#
_cell.length_a   1.000
_cell.length_b   1.000
_cell.length_c   1.000
_cell.angle_alpha   90.00
_cell.angle_beta   90.00
_cell.angle_gamma   90.00
#
_symmetry.space_group_name_H-M   'P 1'
#
loop_
_entity.id
_entity.type
_entity.pdbx_description
1 polymer ?
#
loop_
_entity_poly.entity_id
_entity_poly.type
_entity_poly.pdbx_seq_one_letter_code
_entity_poly.pdbx_strand_id
1 'polypeptide(L)'
;MPTLPYAAPHEIQIDADRLEVAYGLLKQWTTGPDAPIPGGAIVVGRHGRAVEPRFFGRQGPEADAPPIRRDGAFLLASITKPVTYLAAMLLVERGLLSLSDRVTKYIPDFAAHHKDEMLV
;
A
#
# COMPACT_ATOMS: atom_id res chain seq x y z
N MET A 1 -8.53 16.60 1.09
CA MET A 1 -8.28 15.30 1.75
C MET A 1 -7.47 15.58 3.00
N PRO A 2 -7.81 15.01 4.18
CA PRO A 2 -6.97 15.20 5.36
C PRO A 2 -5.62 14.52 5.11
N THR A 3 -4.56 15.32 5.04
CA THR A 3 -3.18 14.84 5.06
C THR A 3 -2.76 14.66 6.51
N LEU A 4 -2.02 13.59 6.81
CA LEU A 4 -1.44 13.42 8.14
C LEU A 4 -0.38 14.51 8.34
N PRO A 5 -0.41 15.30 9.43
CA PRO A 5 0.65 16.27 9.70
C PRO A 5 1.97 15.54 9.95
N TYR A 6 3.06 16.15 9.47
CA TYR A 6 4.38 15.59 9.69
C TYR A 6 4.92 15.88 11.10
N ALA A 7 5.82 15.01 11.55
CA ALA A 7 6.44 15.04 12.86
C ALA A 7 7.85 14.45 12.79
N ALA A 8 8.73 14.86 13.68
CA ALA A 8 9.99 14.17 13.91
C ALA A 8 9.72 12.75 14.48
N PRO A 9 10.60 11.76 14.21
CA PRO A 9 10.39 10.39 14.69
C PRO A 9 10.11 10.30 16.20
N HIS A 10 10.87 11.05 17.02
CA HIS A 10 10.71 11.03 18.47
C HIS A 10 9.35 11.58 18.94
N GLU A 11 8.76 12.54 18.23
CA GLU A 11 7.43 13.09 18.55
C GLU A 11 6.32 12.05 18.39
N ILE A 12 6.54 11.07 17.52
CA ILE A 12 5.59 9.96 17.29
C ILE A 12 6.07 8.64 17.90
N GLN A 13 7.03 8.70 18.83
CA GLN A 13 7.58 7.54 19.54
C GLN A 13 8.19 6.49 18.59
N ILE A 14 8.88 6.95 17.55
CA ILE A 14 9.72 6.14 16.67
C ILE A 14 11.18 6.48 16.96
N ASP A 15 11.99 5.44 17.15
CA ASP A 15 13.43 5.55 17.31
C ASP A 15 14.06 5.96 15.96
N ALA A 16 14.71 7.13 15.93
CA ALA A 16 15.29 7.69 14.72
C ALA A 16 16.49 6.86 14.22
N ASP A 17 17.33 6.38 15.12
CA ASP A 17 18.53 5.62 14.75
C ASP A 17 18.15 4.27 14.15
N ARG A 18 17.14 3.61 14.71
CA ARG A 18 16.59 2.38 14.11
C ARG A 18 15.91 2.61 12.77
N LEU A 19 15.28 3.77 12.58
CA LEU A 19 14.66 4.12 11.32
C LEU A 19 15.71 4.36 10.21
N GLU A 20 16.88 4.92 10.56
CA GLU A 20 18.01 5.06 9.63
C GLU A 20 18.52 3.70 9.12
N VAL A 21 18.41 2.63 9.90
CA VAL A 21 18.73 1.27 9.42
C VAL A 21 17.85 0.89 8.23
N ALA A 22 16.53 1.13 8.30
CA ALA A 22 15.62 0.83 7.20
C ALA A 22 15.89 1.69 5.96
N TYR A 23 16.21 2.98 6.17
CA TYR A 23 16.61 3.88 5.08
C TYR A 23 17.92 3.45 4.43
N GLY A 24 18.90 3.03 5.23
CA GLY A 24 20.18 2.51 4.73
C GLY A 24 20.01 1.28 3.84
N LEU A 25 19.17 0.33 4.26
CA LEU A 25 18.85 -0.88 3.47
C LEU A 25 18.20 -0.53 2.13
N LEU A 26 17.19 0.35 2.13
CA LEU A 26 16.52 0.73 0.88
C LEU A 26 17.46 1.53 -0.04
N LYS A 27 18.31 2.41 0.51
CA LYS A 27 19.35 3.10 -0.25
C LYS A 27 20.31 2.10 -0.90
N GLN A 28 20.75 1.07 -0.18
CA GLN A 28 21.62 0.02 -0.71
C GLN A 28 20.95 -0.74 -1.86
N TRP A 29 19.66 -1.07 -1.75
CA TRP A 29 18.93 -1.79 -2.81
C TRP A 29 18.59 -0.97 -4.05
N THR A 30 18.78 0.35 -4.00
CA THR A 30 18.39 1.27 -5.08
C THR A 30 19.58 2.04 -5.67
N THR A 31 20.80 1.79 -5.19
CA THR A 31 22.02 2.50 -5.60
C THR A 31 23.06 1.53 -6.16
N GLY A 32 23.71 1.92 -7.26
CA GLY A 32 24.78 1.16 -7.89
C GLY A 32 24.39 0.53 -9.23
N PRO A 33 25.37 -0.01 -9.98
CA PRO A 33 25.15 -0.61 -11.29
C PRO A 33 24.25 -1.87 -11.23
N ASP A 34 24.32 -2.63 -10.12
CA ASP A 34 23.59 -3.88 -9.91
C ASP A 34 22.46 -3.73 -8.88
N ALA A 35 21.85 -2.54 -8.80
CA ALA A 35 20.76 -2.29 -7.86
C ALA A 35 19.57 -3.25 -8.15
N PRO A 36 19.12 -4.05 -7.17
CA PRO A 36 18.09 -5.07 -7.40
C PRO A 36 16.70 -4.48 -7.71
N ILE A 37 16.45 -3.21 -7.34
CA ILE A 37 15.21 -2.49 -7.66
C ILE A 37 15.52 -1.05 -8.09
N PRO A 38 14.70 -0.45 -8.97
CA PRO A 38 14.97 0.90 -9.47
C PRO A 38 14.80 1.99 -8.42
N GLY A 39 13.89 1.79 -7.46
CA GLY A 39 13.56 2.79 -6.47
C GLY A 39 12.49 2.31 -5.48
N GLY A 40 12.30 3.09 -4.42
CA GLY A 40 11.27 2.84 -3.41
C GLY A 40 11.07 4.03 -2.48
N ALA A 41 10.04 3.96 -1.64
CA ALA A 41 9.75 4.97 -0.64
C ALA A 41 9.38 4.32 0.70
N ILE A 42 9.68 5.01 1.81
CA ILE A 42 9.30 4.60 3.15
C ILE A 42 8.50 5.73 3.79
N VAL A 43 7.32 5.38 4.31
CA VAL A 43 6.46 6.24 5.12
C VAL A 43 6.19 5.53 6.43
N VAL A 44 6.35 6.22 7.56
CA VAL A 44 6.07 5.70 8.90
C VAL A 44 5.10 6.63 9.58
N GLY A 45 3.94 6.10 9.99
CA GLY A 45 2.90 6.84 10.68
C GLY A 45 2.58 6.23 12.03
N ARG A 46 2.35 7.08 13.03
CA ARG A 46 1.91 6.67 14.37
C ARG A 46 1.13 7.81 15.03
N HIS A 47 0.06 7.45 15.75
CA HIS A 47 -0.83 8.40 16.44
C HIS A 47 -1.38 9.54 15.55
N GLY A 48 -1.79 9.22 14.30
CA GLY A 48 -2.39 10.20 13.40
C GLY A 48 -1.42 11.24 12.83
N ARG A 49 -0.11 11.05 13.01
CA ARG A 49 0.97 11.85 12.41
C ARG A 49 1.90 10.92 11.63
N ALA A 50 2.72 11.48 10.76
CA ALA A 50 3.72 10.72 10.00
C ALA A 50 5.10 11.38 10.03
N VAL A 51 6.16 10.58 9.90
CA VAL A 51 7.46 11.12 9.50
C VAL A 51 7.40 11.46 8.01
N GLU A 52 8.09 12.53 7.61
CA GLU A 52 8.15 12.91 6.19
C GLU A 52 8.63 11.70 5.34
N PRO A 53 7.90 11.33 4.27
CA PRO A 53 8.29 10.25 3.38
C PRO A 53 9.70 10.42 2.84
N ARG A 54 10.50 9.34 2.88
CA ARG A 54 11.81 9.30 2.20
C ARG A 54 11.71 8.45 0.94
N PHE A 55 12.28 8.97 -0.14
CA PHE A 55 12.29 8.36 -1.46
C PHE A 55 13.74 8.04 -1.87
N PHE A 56 13.94 6.91 -2.54
CA PHE A 56 15.25 6.39 -2.92
C PHE A 56 15.20 5.88 -4.36
N GLY A 57 16.29 6.06 -5.11
CA GLY A 57 16.40 5.61 -6.49
C GLY A 57 15.59 6.45 -7.48
N ARG A 58 15.15 5.80 -8.56
CA ARG A 58 14.55 6.40 -9.75
C ARG A 58 13.07 6.01 -9.90
N GLN A 59 12.33 6.82 -10.65
CA GLN A 59 10.89 6.63 -10.92
C GLN A 59 10.59 5.39 -11.78
N GLY A 60 11.56 4.92 -12.55
CA GLY A 60 11.44 3.80 -13.47
C GLY A 60 12.75 3.02 -13.62
N PRO A 61 12.70 1.85 -14.30
CA PRO A 61 13.87 0.99 -14.50
C PRO A 61 14.91 1.55 -15.47
N GLU A 62 14.53 2.53 -16.29
CA GLU A 62 15.39 3.12 -17.31
C GLU A 62 16.65 3.75 -16.66
N ALA A 63 17.77 3.69 -17.39
CA ALA A 63 19.06 4.17 -16.89
C ALA A 63 19.06 5.69 -16.64
N ASP A 64 18.31 6.44 -17.44
CA ASP A 64 18.14 7.89 -17.39
C ASP A 64 16.86 8.33 -16.65
N ALA A 65 16.12 7.39 -16.03
CA ALA A 65 14.92 7.71 -15.28
C ALA A 65 15.20 8.76 -14.19
N PRO A 66 14.33 9.77 -14.02
CA PRO A 66 14.53 10.79 -12.99
C PRO A 66 14.37 10.18 -11.59
N PRO A 67 14.86 10.85 -10.54
CA PRO A 67 14.53 10.51 -9.15
C PRO A 67 13.02 10.42 -8.94
N ILE A 68 12.59 9.59 -7.99
CA ILE A 68 11.17 9.45 -7.65
C ILE A 68 10.59 10.83 -7.26
N ARG A 69 9.49 11.20 -7.89
CA ARG A 69 8.77 12.43 -7.54
C ARG A 69 8.10 12.29 -6.18
N ARG A 70 8.00 13.41 -5.43
CA ARG A 70 7.30 13.43 -4.13
C ARG A 70 5.81 13.03 -4.24
N ASP A 71 5.21 13.24 -5.39
CA ASP A 71 3.85 12.87 -5.78
C ASP A 71 3.85 11.73 -6.84
N GLY A 72 4.94 10.96 -6.90
CA GLY A 72 5.07 9.81 -7.78
C GLY A 72 4.06 8.72 -7.42
N ALA A 73 3.42 8.15 -8.44
CA ALA A 73 2.50 7.02 -8.25
C ALA A 73 3.26 5.69 -8.36
N PHE A 74 2.86 4.73 -7.53
CA PHE A 74 3.35 3.36 -7.57
C PHE A 74 2.19 2.42 -7.93
N LEU A 75 2.47 1.38 -8.71
CA LEU A 75 1.50 0.32 -8.94
C LEU A 75 1.41 -0.55 -7.68
N LEU A 76 0.31 -0.47 -6.95
CA LEU A 76 0.09 -1.24 -5.71
C LEU A 76 -0.19 -2.74 -5.94
N ALA A 77 -0.63 -3.11 -7.15
CA ALA A 77 -0.97 -4.49 -7.51
C ALA A 77 -1.87 -5.16 -6.44
N SER A 78 -1.42 -6.28 -5.86
CA SER A 78 -2.19 -7.01 -4.85
C SER A 78 -2.45 -6.23 -3.55
N ILE A 79 -1.71 -5.16 -3.26
CA ILE A 79 -1.96 -4.27 -2.11
C ILE A 79 -3.27 -3.48 -2.28
N THR A 80 -3.91 -3.53 -3.45
CA THR A 80 -5.28 -3.00 -3.65
C THR A 80 -6.36 -3.84 -2.93
N LYS A 81 -6.09 -5.12 -2.61
CA LYS A 81 -7.11 -6.03 -2.02
C LYS A 81 -7.73 -5.53 -0.70
N PRO A 82 -6.97 -5.02 0.29
CA PRO A 82 -7.56 -4.45 1.50
C PRO A 82 -8.50 -3.27 1.21
N VAL A 83 -8.25 -2.48 0.17
CA VAL A 83 -9.16 -1.39 -0.25
C VAL A 83 -10.46 -1.95 -0.83
N THR A 84 -10.36 -2.99 -1.67
CA THR A 84 -11.55 -3.72 -2.18
C THR A 84 -12.34 -4.35 -1.03
N TYR A 85 -11.66 -4.98 -0.07
CA TYR A 85 -12.30 -5.60 1.09
C TYR A 85 -12.97 -4.56 1.99
N LEU A 86 -12.32 -3.41 2.23
CA LEU A 86 -12.93 -2.28 2.93
C LEU A 86 -14.23 -1.83 2.24
N ALA A 87 -14.22 -1.69 0.91
CA ALA A 87 -15.42 -1.33 0.15
C ALA A 87 -16.54 -2.36 0.32
N ALA A 88 -16.22 -3.66 0.30
CA ALA A 88 -17.19 -4.73 0.54
C ALA A 88 -17.72 -4.70 1.99
N MET A 89 -16.86 -4.50 2.98
CA MET A 89 -17.27 -4.43 4.38
C MET A 89 -18.15 -3.22 4.69
N LEU A 90 -17.95 -2.08 4.00
CA LEU A 90 -18.87 -0.94 4.10
C LEU A 90 -20.28 -1.29 3.59
N LEU A 91 -20.41 -2.20 2.61
CA LEU A 91 -21.73 -2.72 2.18
C LEU A 91 -22.32 -3.65 3.23
N VAL A 92 -21.48 -4.45 3.92
CA VAL A 92 -21.90 -5.30 5.04
C VAL A 92 -22.45 -4.46 6.19
N GLU A 93 -21.73 -3.42 6.61
CA GLU A 93 -22.18 -2.50 7.66
C GLU A 93 -23.51 -1.82 7.33
N ARG A 94 -23.77 -1.57 6.04
CA ARG A 94 -25.03 -0.97 5.55
C ARG A 94 -26.15 -1.99 5.36
N GLY A 95 -25.91 -3.27 5.61
CA GLY A 95 -26.89 -4.35 5.39
C GLY A 95 -27.19 -4.64 3.91
N LEU A 96 -26.34 -4.17 2.98
CA LEU A 96 -26.51 -4.37 1.53
C LEU A 96 -25.81 -5.64 1.04
N LEU A 97 -24.85 -6.15 1.81
CA LEU A 97 -24.11 -7.37 1.57
C LEU A 97 -24.09 -8.22 2.85
N SER A 98 -24.24 -9.54 2.76
CA SER A 98 -23.88 -10.44 3.86
C SER A 98 -22.74 -11.35 3.41
N LEU A 99 -21.76 -11.57 4.29
CA LEU A 99 -20.70 -12.57 4.06
C LEU A 99 -21.25 -14.01 4.01
N SER A 100 -22.47 -14.23 4.50
CA SER A 100 -23.15 -15.52 4.43
C SER A 100 -24.13 -15.61 3.25
N ASP A 101 -24.25 -14.56 2.43
CA ASP A 101 -25.01 -14.67 1.19
C ASP A 101 -24.23 -15.53 0.19
N ARG A 102 -24.96 -16.31 -0.62
CA ARG A 102 -24.38 -16.94 -1.81
C ARG A 102 -24.00 -15.87 -2.82
N VAL A 103 -22.86 -15.99 -3.47
CA VAL A 103 -22.43 -15.08 -4.55
C VAL A 103 -23.47 -15.02 -5.67
N THR A 104 -24.16 -16.13 -5.93
CA THR A 104 -25.23 -16.25 -6.93
C THR A 104 -26.45 -15.36 -6.67
N LYS A 105 -26.64 -14.87 -5.44
CA LYS A 105 -27.62 -13.82 -5.12
C LYS A 105 -27.35 -12.52 -5.89
N TYR A 106 -26.07 -12.23 -6.15
CA TYR A 106 -25.61 -11.00 -6.80
C TYR A 106 -25.15 -11.22 -8.24
N ILE A 107 -24.57 -12.38 -8.53
CA ILE A 107 -24.03 -12.75 -9.84
C ILE A 107 -24.56 -14.14 -10.19
N PRO A 108 -25.76 -14.27 -10.78
CA PRO A 108 -26.39 -15.58 -11.03
C PRO A 108 -25.53 -16.54 -11.83
N ASP A 109 -24.83 -16.05 -12.86
CA ASP A 109 -23.95 -16.85 -13.73
C ASP A 109 -22.74 -17.45 -12.99
N PHE A 110 -22.44 -16.97 -11.77
CA PHE A 110 -21.37 -17.53 -10.95
C PHE A 110 -21.61 -19.00 -10.58
N ALA A 111 -22.85 -19.49 -10.65
CA ALA A 111 -23.22 -20.88 -10.36
C ALA A 111 -22.51 -21.93 -11.24
N ALA A 112 -21.97 -21.54 -12.40
CA ALA A 112 -21.29 -22.45 -13.32
C ALA A 112 -20.19 -23.26 -12.62
N HIS A 113 -19.95 -24.50 -13.06
CA HIS A 113 -18.89 -25.37 -12.52
C HIS A 113 -18.98 -25.61 -11.00
N HIS A 114 -20.19 -25.89 -10.49
CA HIS A 114 -20.43 -26.28 -9.09
C HIS A 114 -20.05 -25.20 -8.06
N LYS A 115 -20.31 -23.93 -8.39
CA LYS A 115 -20.03 -22.77 -7.51
C LYS A 115 -21.30 -22.15 -6.93
N ASP A 116 -22.44 -22.83 -7.02
CA ASP A 116 -23.74 -22.34 -6.60
C ASP A 116 -23.88 -22.13 -5.08
N GLU A 117 -23.06 -22.82 -4.29
CA GLU A 117 -23.01 -22.69 -2.84
C GLU A 117 -21.91 -21.75 -2.32
N MET A 118 -21.10 -21.17 -3.21
CA MET A 118 -20.02 -20.26 -2.81
C MET A 118 -20.59 -19.02 -2.12
N LEU A 119 -20.10 -18.77 -0.91
CA LEU A 119 -20.44 -17.58 -0.14
C LEU A 119 -19.52 -16.41 -0.52
N VAL A 120 -19.97 -15.20 -0.20
CA VAL A 120 -19.23 -13.94 -0.36
C VAL A 120 -17.93 -13.93 0.43
#